data_AF-A0A930S9V6-F1
#
_entry.id   AF-A0A930S9V6-F1
#
_cell.length_a   1.000
_cell.length_b   1.000
_cell.length_c   1.000
_cell.angle_alpha   90.00
_cell.angle_beta   90.00
_cell.angle_gamma   90.00
#
_symmetry.space_group_name_H-M   'P 1'
#
loop_
_entity.id
_entity.type
_entity.pdbx_description
1 polymer ?
#
loop_
_entity_poly.entity_id
_entity_poly.type
_entity_poly.pdbx_seq_one_letter_code
_entity_poly.pdbx_strand_id
1 'polypeptide(L)'
;FELVDLIRQILQGGKHIYDKRISYIKTSSLYIEPQGKDRMMINLDGEYGGDAPIQLQNLKNHIEFYANIDEISDDAITLPDTDELALEAIAQKFSTEAEKIEND
;
A
#
# COMPACT_ATOMS: atom_id res chain seq x y z
N PHE A 1 9.72 27.77 -10.71
CA PHE A 1 8.87 27.00 -11.66
C PHE A 1 8.74 25.53 -11.29
N GLU A 2 9.80 24.91 -10.78
CA GLU A 2 9.80 23.47 -10.47
C GLU A 2 8.76 23.00 -9.44
N LEU A 3 8.60 23.72 -8.32
CA LEU A 3 7.62 23.37 -7.29
C LEU A 3 6.17 23.50 -7.78
N VAL A 4 5.89 24.53 -8.58
CA VAL A 4 4.55 24.77 -9.16
C VAL A 4 4.15 23.63 -10.10
N ASP A 5 5.11 23.10 -10.86
CA ASP A 5 4.85 21.95 -11.72
C ASP A 5 4.55 20.68 -10.91
N LEU A 6 5.28 20.40 -9.83
CA LEU A 6 4.96 19.28 -8.94
C LEU A 6 3.56 19.42 -8.32
N ILE A 7 3.18 20.62 -7.86
CA ILE A 7 1.82 20.90 -7.34
C ILE A 7 0.76 20.63 -8.41
N ARG A 8 0.99 21.09 -9.64
CA ARG A 8 0.09 20.80 -10.77
C ARG A 8 -0.07 19.30 -11.00
N GLN A 9 1.02 18.54 -10.94
CA GLN A 9 0.98 17.08 -11.10
C GLN A 9 0.24 16.37 -9.95
N ILE A 10 0.30 16.89 -8.72
CA ILE A 10 -0.53 16.41 -7.59
C ILE A 10 -2.02 16.58 -7.91
N LEU A 11 -2.44 17.78 -8.33
CA LEU A 11 -3.84 18.09 -8.63
C LEU A 11 -4.40 17.32 -9.84
N GLN A 12 -3.54 16.88 -10.76
CA GLN A 12 -3.92 16.13 -11.95
C GLN A 12 -3.95 14.60 -11.71
N GLY A 13 -4.54 14.18 -10.58
CA GLY A 13 -4.69 12.77 -10.25
C GLY A 13 -3.40 12.11 -9.74
N GLY A 14 -2.58 12.85 -8.99
CA GLY A 14 -1.44 12.26 -8.28
C GLY A 14 -0.23 11.87 -9.15
N LYS A 15 -0.09 12.42 -10.36
CA LYS A 15 0.98 12.06 -11.31
C LYS A 15 2.41 12.41 -10.87
N HIS A 16 2.55 13.21 -9.82
CA HIS A 16 3.82 13.65 -9.25
C HIS A 16 4.75 12.49 -8.85
N ILE A 17 4.20 11.30 -8.56
CA ILE A 17 4.99 10.10 -8.24
C ILE A 17 5.86 9.61 -9.40
N TYR A 18 5.55 10.02 -10.64
CA TYR A 18 6.31 9.66 -11.84
C TYR A 18 7.36 10.72 -12.24
N ASP A 19 7.42 11.84 -11.52
CA ASP A 19 8.41 12.87 -11.78
C ASP A 19 9.82 12.37 -11.41
N LYS A 20 10.80 12.56 -12.30
CA LYS A 20 12.19 12.11 -12.08
C LYS A 20 12.87 12.68 -10.83
N ARG A 21 12.33 13.75 -10.24
CA ARG A 21 12.82 14.39 -9.01
C ARG A 21 12.25 13.75 -7.74
N ILE A 22 11.27 12.86 -7.87
CA ILE A 22 10.62 12.16 -6.77
C ILE A 22 11.04 10.69 -6.79
N SER A 23 11.54 10.20 -5.66
CA SER A 23 11.74 8.76 -5.44
C SER A 23 10.57 8.21 -4.63
N TYR A 24 9.76 7.37 -5.28
CA TYR A 24 8.68 6.64 -4.60
C TYR A 24 9.13 5.23 -4.27
N ILE A 25 9.29 4.92 -2.98
CA ILE A 25 9.82 3.65 -2.49
C ILE A 25 8.86 3.07 -1.47
N LYS A 26 8.45 1.81 -1.67
CA LYS A 26 7.69 1.04 -0.68
C LYS A 26 8.66 0.25 0.19
N THR A 27 8.61 0.44 1.52
CA THR A 27 9.45 -0.27 2.49
C THR A 27 8.68 -0.56 3.78
N SER A 28 9.05 -1.62 4.50
CA SER A 28 8.52 -1.94 5.83
C SER A 28 9.31 -1.30 6.97
N SER A 29 10.48 -0.72 6.68
CA SER A 29 11.34 -0.07 7.66
C SER A 29 12.06 1.11 7.01
N LEU A 30 12.18 2.22 7.74
CA LEU A 30 12.86 3.42 7.32
C LEU A 30 13.64 4.01 8.50
N TYR A 31 14.88 4.41 8.25
CA TYR A 31 15.71 5.15 9.19
C TYR A 31 16.06 6.50 8.56
N ILE A 32 15.83 7.59 9.29
CA ILE A 32 16.04 8.96 8.82
C ILE A 32 17.05 9.62 9.73
N GLU A 33 18.15 10.12 9.15
CA GLU A 33 19.20 10.84 9.87
C GLU A 33 19.60 12.12 9.11
N PRO A 34 19.43 13.31 9.71
CA PRO A 34 19.86 14.57 9.11
C PRO A 34 21.39 14.59 8.95
N GLN A 35 21.87 14.99 7.78
CA GLN A 35 23.32 15.13 7.52
C GLN A 35 23.86 16.50 7.95
N GLY A 36 22.97 17.44 8.30
CA GLY A 36 23.32 18.79 8.75
C GLY A 36 23.29 18.94 10.27
N LYS A 37 23.59 20.15 10.75
CA LYS A 37 23.47 20.50 12.18
C LYS A 37 22.08 20.98 12.58
N ASP A 38 21.25 21.29 11.59
CA ASP A 38 19.91 21.79 11.82
C ASP A 38 18.99 20.68 12.31
N ARG A 39 18.17 21.04 13.28
CA ARG A 39 17.14 20.16 13.86
C ARG A 39 16.09 19.83 12.80
N MET A 40 15.84 18.55 12.58
CA MET A 40 14.76 18.08 11.69
C MET A 40 13.59 17.57 12.53
N MET A 41 12.52 18.36 12.58
CA MET A 41 11.27 18.03 13.27
C MET A 41 10.36 17.19 12.37
N ILE A 42 9.73 16.16 12.93
CA ILE A 42 8.85 15.24 12.21
C ILE A 42 7.38 15.51 12.58
N ASN A 43 6.50 15.53 11.59
CA ASN A 43 5.05 15.57 11.79
C ASN A 43 4.46 14.17 11.62
N LEU A 44 3.73 13.68 12.62
CA LEU A 44 3.01 12.41 12.59
C LEU A 44 1.50 12.71 12.73
N ASP A 45 0.72 12.39 11.70
CA ASP A 45 -0.74 12.57 11.66
C ASP A 45 -1.27 13.97 12.03
N GLY A 46 -0.43 15.00 11.89
CA GLY A 46 -0.77 16.39 12.20
C GLY A 46 -0.22 16.89 13.54
N GLU A 47 0.46 16.02 14.30
CA GLU A 47 1.10 16.34 15.57
C GLU A 47 2.63 16.32 15.48
N TYR A 48 3.27 16.97 16.45
CA TYR A 48 4.73 16.95 16.56
C TYR A 48 5.23 15.58 17.07
N GLY A 49 5.87 14.84 16.18
CA GLY A 49 6.30 13.45 16.39
C GLY A 49 7.74 13.28 16.89
N GLY A 50 8.41 14.36 17.28
CA GLY A 50 9.81 14.34 17.72
C GLY A 50 10.80 14.80 16.64
N ASP A 51 12.08 14.66 16.95
CA ASP A 51 13.19 15.04 16.08
C ASP A 51 13.91 13.81 15.54
N ALA A 52 14.42 13.92 14.31
CA ALA A 52 15.34 12.92 13.78
C ALA A 52 16.72 13.01 14.51
N PRO A 53 17.47 11.90 14.64
CA PRO A 53 17.28 10.62 13.96
C PRO A 53 16.08 9.81 14.46
N ILE A 54 15.38 9.16 13.54
CA ILE A 54 14.19 8.36 13.83
C ILE A 54 14.16 7.06 13.03
N GLN A 55 13.67 5.99 13.67
CA GLN A 55 13.36 4.71 13.04
C GLN A 55 11.84 4.57 12.94
N LEU A 56 11.34 4.29 11.74
CA LEU A 56 9.94 4.00 11.46
C LEU A 56 9.82 2.54 11.02
N GLN A 57 8.88 1.81 11.63
CA GLN A 57 8.60 0.42 11.31
C GLN A 57 7.12 0.25 10.99
N ASN A 58 6.83 -0.37 9.84
CA ASN A 58 5.47 -0.75 9.49
C ASN A 58 5.08 -2.03 10.24
N LEU A 59 4.11 -1.93 11.14
CA LEU A 59 3.56 -3.07 11.87
C LEU A 59 2.36 -3.63 11.09
N LYS A 60 2.64 -4.53 10.15
CA LYS A 60 1.62 -5.11 9.26
C LYS A 60 0.53 -5.81 10.08
N ASN A 61 -0.73 -5.42 9.85
CA ASN A 61 -1.93 -5.99 10.46
C ASN A 61 -1.87 -6.02 12.00
N HIS A 62 -1.25 -5.02 12.63
CA HIS A 62 -1.09 -4.99 14.09
C HIS A 62 -2.36 -4.57 14.85
N ILE A 63 -3.29 -3.89 14.18
CA ILE A 63 -4.52 -3.39 14.78
C ILE A 63 -5.71 -4.09 14.12
N GLU A 64 -6.64 -4.57 14.94
CA GLU A 64 -7.94 -5.09 14.52
C GLU A 64 -8.97 -3.96 14.51
N PHE A 65 -9.72 -3.83 13.42
CA PHE A 65 -10.75 -2.80 13.23
C PHE A 65 -12.08 -3.44 12.86
N TYR A 66 -13.17 -2.88 13.39
CA TYR A 66 -14.52 -3.15 12.91
C TYR A 66 -14.91 -2.10 11.87
N ALA A 67 -15.26 -2.53 10.67
CA ALA A 67 -15.64 -1.65 9.57
C ALA A 67 -16.96 -2.10 8.92
N ASN A 68 -17.70 -1.14 8.36
CA ASN A 68 -18.90 -1.43 7.58
C ASN A 68 -18.51 -1.95 6.20
N ILE A 69 -18.66 -3.26 5.98
CA ILE A 69 -18.31 -3.90 4.70
C ILE A 69 -19.16 -3.43 3.53
N ASP A 70 -20.40 -2.96 3.77
CA ASP A 70 -21.30 -2.48 2.73
C ASP A 70 -20.83 -1.14 2.11
N GLU A 71 -19.97 -0.40 2.81
CA GLU A 71 -19.42 0.90 2.37
C GLU A 71 -17.99 0.79 1.81
N ILE A 72 -17.39 -0.40 1.85
CA ILE A 72 -16.04 -0.64 1.35
C ILE A 72 -16.14 -1.10 -0.10
N SER A 73 -15.31 -0.54 -0.98
CA SER A 73 -15.19 -0.99 -2.37
C SER A 73 -14.76 -2.47 -2.41
N ASP A 74 -15.42 -3.30 -3.23
CA ASP A 74 -15.12 -4.73 -3.36
C ASP A 74 -13.63 -5.00 -3.62
N ASP A 75 -12.99 -4.18 -4.47
CA ASP A 75 -11.56 -4.25 -4.79
C ASP A 75 -10.61 -3.99 -3.60
N ALA A 76 -11.12 -3.37 -2.52
CA ALA A 76 -10.38 -3.08 -1.30
C ALA A 76 -10.55 -4.18 -0.25
N ILE A 77 -11.50 -5.10 -0.43
CA ILE A 77 -11.72 -6.22 0.47
C ILE A 77 -10.78 -7.36 0.06
N THR A 78 -9.60 -7.40 0.69
CA THR A 78 -8.75 -8.61 0.67
C THR A 78 -9.22 -9.52 1.80
N LEU A 79 -10.25 -10.33 1.55
CA LEU A 79 -10.63 -11.37 2.51
C LEU A 79 -9.50 -12.40 2.56
N PRO A 80 -9.06 -12.85 3.75
CA PRO A 80 -8.12 -13.97 3.88
C PRO A 80 -8.60 -15.20 3.09
N ASP A 81 -9.92 -15.39 3.02
CA ASP A 81 -10.55 -16.54 2.40
C ASP A 81 -10.73 -16.39 0.88
N THR A 82 -10.54 -15.19 0.29
CA THR A 82 -10.70 -15.03 -1.16
C THR A 82 -9.65 -15.79 -1.95
N ASP A 83 -8.42 -15.89 -1.43
CA ASP A 83 -7.36 -16.66 -2.08
C ASP A 83 -7.64 -18.17 -1.98
N GLU A 84 -8.17 -18.65 -0.85
CA GLU A 84 -8.54 -20.05 -0.64
C GLU A 84 -9.76 -20.44 -1.49
N LEU A 85 -10.82 -19.62 -1.48
CA LEU A 85 -12.00 -19.79 -2.33
C LEU A 85 -11.66 -19.69 -3.83
N ALA A 86 -10.73 -18.81 -4.21
CA ALA A 86 -10.26 -18.72 -5.59
C ALA A 86 -9.45 -19.97 -6.00
N LEU A 87 -8.59 -20.48 -5.11
CA LEU A 87 -7.84 -21.72 -5.32
C LEU A 87 -8.78 -22.93 -5.43
N GLU A 88 -9.81 -23.02 -4.59
CA GLU A 88 -10.83 -24.06 -4.66
C GLU A 88 -11.63 -24.00 -5.97
N ALA A 89 -12.03 -22.81 -6.41
CA ALA A 89 -12.74 -22.62 -7.67
C ALA A 89 -11.87 -22.99 -8.89
N ILE A 90 -10.57 -22.72 -8.83
CA ILE A 90 -9.61 -23.16 -9.86
C ILE A 90 -9.49 -24.69 -9.85
N ALA A 91 -9.33 -25.32 -8.68
CA ALA A 91 -9.20 -26.78 -8.55
C ALA A 91 -10.44 -27.51 -9.10
N GLN A 92 -11.66 -27.05 -8.78
CA GLN A 92 -12.90 -27.65 -9.29
C GLN A 92 -13.01 -27.57 -10.82
N LYS A 93 -12.63 -26.44 -11.42
CA LYS A 93 -12.61 -26.28 -12.88
C LYS A 93 -11.61 -27.23 -13.54
N PHE A 94 -10.44 -27.44 -12.95
CA PHE A 94 -9.46 -28.40 -13.45
C PHE A 94 -9.96 -29.84 -13.40
N SER A 95 -10.57 -30.28 -12.28
CA SER A 95 -11.13 -31.63 -12.16
C SER A 95 -12.26 -31.88 -13.16
N THR A 96 -13.16 -30.92 -13.33
CA THR A 96 -14.29 -31.05 -14.26
C THR A 96 -13.81 -31.20 -15.70
N GLU A 97 -12.75 -30.47 -16.08
CA GLU A 97 -12.24 -30.49 -17.44
C GLU A 97 -11.38 -31.74 -17.71
N ALA A 98 -10.69 -32.27 -16.69
CA ALA A 98 -10.01 -33.56 -16.79
C ALA A 98 -11.00 -34.72 -16.97
N GLU A 99 -12.11 -34.73 -16.23
CA GLU A 99 -13.18 -35.73 -16.37
C GLU A 99 -13.85 -35.70 -17.74
N LYS A 100 -13.96 -34.52 -18.37
CA LYS A 100 -14.48 -34.40 -19.73
C LYS A 100 -13.53 -34.99 -20.77
N ILE A 101 -12.21 -34.92 -20.56
CA ILE A 101 -11.20 -35.48 -21.46
C ILE A 101 -11.12 -37.01 -21.33
N GLU A 102 -11.42 -37.56 -20.14
CA GLU A 102 -11.38 -39.01 -19.89
C GLU A 102 -12.62 -39.75 -20.45
N ASN A 103 -13.68 -39.02 -20.79
CA ASN A 103 -14.94 -39.55 -21.32
C ASN A 103 -15.14 -39.33 -22.84
N ASP A 104 -14.12 -38.83 -23.55
CA ASP A 104 -13.99 -38.77 -25.01
C ASP A 104 -12.99 -39.83 -25.52
#